data_AF-A0A2E5GP01-F1
#
_entry.id   AF-A0A2E5GP01-F1
#
_cell.length_a   1.000
_cell.length_b   1.000
_cell.length_c   1.000
_cell.angle_alpha   90.00
_cell.angle_beta   90.00
_cell.angle_gamma   90.00
#
_symmetry.space_group_name_H-M   'P 1'
#
loop_
_entity.id
_entity.type
_entity.pdbx_description
1 polymer ?
#
loop_
_entity_poly.entity_id
_entity_poly.type
_entity_poly.pdbx_seq_one_letter_code
_entity_poly.pdbx_strand_id
1 'polypeptide(L)' 'GNTSNLDEAWKKTEAYMQENNYVAAPESSKFEFYIVGPEDTPNPAEWVTELYLPVQVEELPSGSL' A
#
# COMPACT_ATOMS: atom_id res chain seq x y z
N GLY A 1 -6.70 11.42 10.38
CA GLY A 1 -5.78 12.35 9.71
C GLY A 1 -4.55 12.56 10.57
N ASN A 2 -3.68 13.50 10.24
CA ASN A 2 -2.48 13.82 11.04
C ASN A 2 -1.62 12.57 11.33
N THR A 3 -1.39 11.77 10.28
CA THR A 3 -0.60 10.51 10.26
C THR A 3 -1.00 9.41 11.25
N SER A 4 -1.99 9.63 12.13
CA SER A 4 -2.40 8.66 13.17
C SER A 4 -2.93 7.34 12.60
N ASN A 5 -3.36 7.35 11.35
CA ASN A 5 -4.00 6.22 10.68
C ASN A 5 -2.99 5.34 9.91
N LEU A 6 -1.74 5.77 9.76
CA LEU A 6 -0.76 5.07 8.91
C LEU A 6 -0.44 3.67 9.45
N ASP A 7 -0.25 3.52 10.76
CA ASP A 7 0.02 2.23 11.39
C ASP A 7 -1.13 1.23 11.20
N GLU A 8 -2.37 1.70 11.31
CA GLU A 8 -3.56 0.88 11.09
C GLU A 8 -3.69 0.50 9.60
N ALA A 9 -3.41 1.43 8.70
CA ALA A 9 -3.46 1.19 7.27
C ALA A 9 -2.43 0.14 6.83
N TRP A 10 -1.17 0.23 7.30
CA TRP A 10 -0.15 -0.79 7.04
C TRP A 10 -0.57 -2.18 7.55
N LYS A 11 -1.09 -2.26 8.78
CA LYS A 11 -1.59 -3.53 9.34
C LYS A 11 -2.71 -4.13 8.50
N LYS A 12 -3.64 -3.31 8.01
CA LYS A 12 -4.73 -3.75 7.13
C LYS A 12 -4.21 -4.26 5.79
N THR A 13 -3.23 -3.58 5.18
CA THR A 13 -2.61 -4.02 3.92
C THR A 13 -1.88 -5.36 4.10
N GLU A 14 -1.10 -5.51 5.17
CA GLU A 14 -0.38 -6.76 5.47
C GLU A 14 -1.35 -7.92 5.79
N ALA A 15 -2.42 -7.66 6.54
CA ALA A 15 -3.47 -8.65 6.80
C ALA A 15 -4.18 -9.09 5.51
N TYR A 16 -4.55 -8.14 4.64
CA TYR A 16 -5.16 -8.44 3.35
C TYR A 16 -4.24 -9.31 2.47
N MET A 17 -2.94 -9.05 2.46
CA MET A 17 -1.98 -9.90 1.77
C MET A 17 -2.01 -11.35 2.27
N GLN A 18 -2.01 -11.54 3.58
CA GLN A 18 -2.05 -12.87 4.18
C GLN A 18 -3.37 -13.60 3.89
N GLU A 19 -4.50 -12.91 4.02
CA GLU A 19 -5.83 -13.47 3.75
C GLU A 19 -6.02 -13.94 2.30
N ASN A 20 -5.34 -13.28 1.36
CA ASN A 20 -5.45 -13.56 -0.07
C ASN A 20 -4.26 -14.35 -0.64
N ASN A 21 -3.35 -14.85 0.22
CA ASN A 21 -2.16 -15.61 -0.18
C ASN A 21 -1.22 -14.86 -1.15
N TYR A 22 -1.20 -13.52 -1.11
CA TYR A 22 -0.23 -12.76 -1.88
C TYR A 22 1.17 -12.91 -1.27
N VAL A 23 2.18 -12.99 -2.13
CA VAL A 23 3.59 -13.04 -1.71
C VAL A 23 4.25 -11.71 -2.05
N ALA A 24 5.04 -11.15 -1.12
CA ALA A 24 5.77 -9.91 -1.36
C ALA A 24 6.80 -10.09 -2.48
N ALA A 25 6.96 -9.08 -3.34
CA ALA A 25 7.96 -9.13 -4.39
C ALA A 25 9.38 -9.16 -3.76
N PRO A 26 10.25 -10.08 -4.20
CA PRO A 26 11.62 -10.15 -3.69
C PRO A 26 12.38 -8.86 -3.98
N GLU A 27 13.28 -8.48 -3.06
CA GLU A 27 14.12 -7.27 -3.17
C GLU A 27 13.36 -5.94 -3.34
N SER A 28 12.06 -5.93 -3.04
CA SER A 28 11.23 -4.73 -3.08
C SER A 28 11.01 -4.14 -1.69
N SER A 29 10.85 -2.83 -1.62
CA SER A 29 10.47 -2.12 -0.41
C SER A 29 9.04 -1.61 -0.52
N LYS A 30 8.35 -1.52 0.62
CA LYS A 30 7.09 -0.79 0.72
C LYS A 30 7.35 0.72 0.69
N PHE A 31 6.42 1.49 0.14
CA PHE A 31 6.57 2.94 0.00
C PHE A 31 5.24 3.68 0.10
N GLU A 32 5.34 4.97 0.39
CA GLU A 32 4.23 5.89 0.62
C GLU A 32 4.29 7.05 -0.37
N PHE A 33 3.15 7.49 -0.88
CA PHE A 33 3.04 8.76 -1.58
C PHE A 33 2.07 9.68 -0.83
N TYR A 34 2.53 10.89 -0.55
CA TYR A 34 1.72 11.95 0.05
C TYR A 34 1.12 12.78 -1.07
N ILE A 35 -0.12 12.46 -1.47
CA ILE A 35 -0.81 13.08 -2.61
C ILE A 35 -1.35 14.47 -2.23
N VAL A 36 -1.87 14.59 -1.01
CA VAL A 36 -2.33 15.87 -0.43
C VAL A 36 -1.73 15.97 0.98
N GLY A 37 -0.95 17.01 1.24
CA GLY A 37 -0.21 17.17 2.47
C GLY A 37 -0.33 18.54 3.12
N PRO A 38 0.52 18.80 4.14
CA PRO A 38 0.55 20.08 4.85
C PRO A 38 0.87 21.28 3.96
N GLU A 39 1.56 21.06 2.85
CA GLU A 39 1.89 22.10 1.86
C GLU A 39 0.67 22.50 1.02
N ASP A 40 -0.33 21.62 0.88
CA ASP A 40 -1.54 21.84 0.08
C ASP A 40 -2.71 22.37 0.94
N THR A 41 -2.89 21.81 2.14
CA THR A 41 -3.98 22.18 3.05
C THR A 41 -3.57 22.03 4.52
N PRO A 42 -3.88 23.00 5.39
CA PRO A 42 -3.60 22.89 6.82
C PRO A 42 -4.55 21.91 7.53
N ASN A 43 -5.64 21.47 6.89
CA ASN A 43 -6.62 20.57 7.48
C ASN A 43 -6.15 19.10 7.34
N PRO A 44 -5.70 18.43 8.42
CA PRO A 44 -5.17 17.07 8.33
C PRO A 44 -6.23 16.00 8.07
N ALA A 45 -7.52 16.35 8.08
CA ALA A 45 -8.60 15.46 7.65
C ALA A 45 -8.70 15.33 6.12
N GLU A 46 -8.11 16.28 5.37
CA GLU A 46 -8.08 16.28 3.91
C GLU A 46 -6.81 15.64 3.33
N TRP A 47 -5.81 15.35 4.17
CA TRP A 47 -4.57 14.73 3.72
C TRP A 47 -4.81 13.33 3.17
N VAL A 48 -4.13 13.02 2.06
CA VAL A 48 -4.24 11.74 1.36
C VAL A 48 -2.85 11.14 1.22
N THR A 49 -2.69 9.94 1.77
CA THR A 49 -1.48 9.11 1.61
C THR A 49 -1.87 7.79 0.95
N GLU A 50 -1.13 7.40 -0.07
CA GLU A 50 -1.26 6.09 -0.71
C GLU A 50 -0.13 5.17 -0.24
N LEU A 51 -0.46 3.94 0.12
CA LEU A 51 0.50 2.91 0.55
C LEU A 51 0.64 1.86 -0.53
N TYR A 52 1.87 1.55 -0.91
CA TYR A 52 2.19 0.54 -1.91
C TYR A 52 3.05 -0.56 -1.30
N LEU A 53 2.57 -1.80 -1.42
CA LEU A 53 3.28 -3.02 -1.04
C LEU A 53 3.40 -3.91 -2.27
N PRO A 54 4.59 -3.97 -2.92
CA PRO A 54 4.76 -4.77 -4.12
C PRO A 54 4.56 -6.27 -3.86
N VAL A 55 3.82 -6.92 -4.74
CA VAL A 55 3.55 -8.36 -4.72
C VAL A 55 4.18 -9.05 -5.92
N GLN A 56 4.50 -10.33 -5.79
CA GLN A 56 4.96 -11.15 -6.90
C GLN A 56 3.88 -11.21 -7.98
N VAL A 57 4.31 -11.10 -9.23
CA VAL A 57 3.43 -11.36 -10.37
C VAL A 57 3.24 -12.87 -10.45
N GLU A 58 2.00 -13.34 -10.35
CA GLU A 58 1.71 -14.72 -10.75
C GLU A 58 1.98 -14.83 -12.26
N GLU A 59 3.01 -15.57 -12.65
CA GLU A 59 3.16 -15.94 -14.05
C GLU A 59 2.01 -16.86 -14.42
N LEU A 60 1.01 -16.32 -15.13
CA LEU A 60 -0.02 -17.15 -15.75
C LEU A 60 0.71 -18.19 -16.63
N PRO A 61 0.39 -19.50 -16.50
CA PRO A 61 1.06 -20.51 -17.28
C PRO A 61 0.90 -20.18 -18.76
N SER A 62 2.04 -20.19 -19.49
CA SER A 62 2.17 -19.70 -20.87
C SER A 62 1.39 -20.49 -21.94
N GLY A 63 0.38 -21.27 -21.55
CA GLY A 63 -0.44 -22.12 -22.42
C GLY A 63 -1.96 -21.99 -22.23
N SER A 64 -2.43 -21.02 -21.46
CA SER A 64 -3.87 -20.76 -21.28
C SER A 64 -4.38 -19.73 -22.31
N LEU A 65 -4.29 -20.03 -23.60
CA LEU A 65 -4.99 -19.34 -24.70
C LEU A 65 -5.49 -20.36 -25.72
#